data_AF-A0A356X296-F1
#
_entry.id   AF-A0A356X296-F1
#
_cell.length_a   1.000
_cell.length_b   1.000
_cell.length_c   1.000
_cell.angle_alpha   90.00
_cell.angle_beta   90.00
_cell.angle_gamma   90.00
#
_symmetry.space_group_name_H-M   'P 1'
#
loop_
_entity.id
_entity.type
_entity.pdbx_description
1 polymer ?
#
loop_
_entity_poly.entity_id
_entity_poly.type
_entity_poly.pdbx_seq_one_letter_code
_entity_poly.pdbx_strand_id
1 'polypeptide(L)'
;MIGSTALMRTEEKVANSYLTKLWNHEAFQNNDKELKLTTFADKISPYFTVAVLGIAFFSGLYWLQTAGMEPALSVFTAVLIIACPCALALSTPFTLGSALNVLSLNGLFVKNHLLIENLSKATSIVFDKTGTLTESEAAEVGFFGGDLSSEEQIWVKSACKNSIHPLSR
;
A
#
# COMPACT_ATOMS: atom_id res chain seq x y z
N MET A 1 -30.84 7.58 -22.07
CA MET A 1 -31.66 8.53 -21.27
C MET A 1 -30.77 9.68 -20.85
N ILE A 2 -30.93 10.84 -21.49
CA ILE A 2 -30.33 12.09 -21.01
C ILE A 2 -31.17 12.48 -19.80
N GLY A 3 -30.55 12.58 -18.62
CA GLY A 3 -31.26 12.89 -17.38
C GLY A 3 -31.99 14.23 -17.47
N SER A 4 -33.22 14.28 -16.96
CA SER A 4 -33.99 15.52 -16.83
C SER A 4 -33.33 16.48 -15.84
N THR A 5 -33.57 17.78 -15.99
CA THR A 5 -33.16 18.80 -15.01
C THR A 5 -33.78 18.51 -13.64
N ALA A 6 -32.96 18.50 -12.60
CA ALA A 6 -33.39 18.31 -11.22
C ALA A 6 -33.02 19.55 -10.39
N LEU A 7 -33.97 20.04 -9.61
CA LEU A 7 -33.74 21.06 -8.58
C LEU A 7 -33.49 20.35 -7.26
N MET A 8 -32.33 20.59 -6.65
CA MET A 8 -31.98 20.02 -5.35
C MET A 8 -31.85 21.13 -4.30
N ARG A 9 -32.29 20.85 -3.08
CA ARG A 9 -32.09 21.71 -1.92
C ARG A 9 -30.97 21.14 -1.08
N THR A 10 -30.05 22.00 -0.63
CA THR A 10 -29.00 21.59 0.30
C THR A 10 -29.56 21.48 1.70
N GLU A 11 -29.57 20.27 2.26
CA GLU A 11 -30.03 19.99 3.63
C GLU A 11 -28.95 20.30 4.68
N GLU A 12 -27.67 20.20 4.32
CA GLU A 12 -26.54 20.48 5.21
C GLU A 12 -25.48 21.37 4.54
N LYS A 13 -24.68 22.06 5.38
CA LYS A 13 -23.49 22.77 4.91
C LYS A 13 -22.46 21.77 4.37
N VAL A 14 -21.67 22.18 3.38
CA VAL A 14 -20.63 21.33 2.75
C VAL A 14 -19.70 20.68 3.78
N ALA A 15 -19.32 21.39 4.83
CA ALA A 15 -18.47 20.87 5.91
C ALA A 15 -19.06 19.64 6.65
N ASN A 16 -20.37 19.49 6.66
CA ASN A 16 -21.08 18.37 7.29
C ASN A 16 -21.51 17.29 6.28
N SER A 17 -21.20 17.47 4.99
CA SER A 17 -21.60 16.53 3.95
C SER A 17 -21.02 15.14 4.20
N TYR A 18 -21.73 14.10 3.73
CA TYR A 18 -21.27 12.71 3.85
C TYR A 18 -19.87 12.51 3.25
N LEU A 19 -19.60 13.09 2.08
CA LEU A 19 -18.29 13.00 1.44
C LEU A 19 -17.20 13.67 2.29
N THR A 20 -17.49 14.83 2.89
CA THR A 20 -16.55 15.50 3.79
C THR A 20 -16.33 14.69 5.07
N LYS A 21 -17.37 14.09 5.64
CA LYS A 21 -17.24 13.17 6.78
C LYS A 21 -16.41 11.92 6.42
N LEU A 22 -16.58 11.38 5.22
CA LEU A 22 -15.82 10.22 4.74
C LEU A 22 -14.35 10.59 4.46
N TRP A 23 -14.10 11.73 3.84
CA TRP A 23 -12.75 12.27 3.63
C TRP A 23 -12.04 12.63 4.93
N ASN A 24 -12.80 13.09 5.92
CA ASN A 24 -12.29 13.42 7.25
C ASN A 24 -12.31 12.25 8.23
N HIS A 25 -12.77 11.07 7.79
CA HIS A 25 -12.80 9.90 8.64
C HIS A 25 -11.35 9.47 8.93
N GLU A 26 -11.07 9.11 10.18
CA GLU A 26 -9.71 8.78 10.63
C GLU A 26 -9.08 7.63 9.83
N ALA A 27 -9.90 6.71 9.30
CA ALA A 27 -9.45 5.65 8.38
C ALA A 27 -8.80 6.17 7.08
N PHE A 28 -9.10 7.41 6.67
CA PHE A 28 -8.48 8.09 5.53
C PHE A 28 -7.52 9.21 5.94
N GLN A 29 -7.65 9.78 7.15
CA GLN A 29 -6.81 10.88 7.65
C GLN A 29 -5.60 10.47 8.50
N ASN A 30 -5.54 9.24 9.00
CA ASN A 30 -4.45 8.74 9.83
C ASN A 30 -3.92 7.44 9.17
N ASN A 31 -2.65 7.21 8.85
CA ASN A 31 -1.40 7.77 9.35
C ASN A 31 -0.22 7.38 8.41
N ASP A 32 0.40 8.34 7.73
CA ASP A 32 1.80 8.18 7.26
C ASP A 32 2.76 7.88 8.45
N LYS A 33 2.30 8.14 9.69
CA LYS A 33 3.01 7.85 10.95
C LYS A 33 2.88 6.41 11.48
N GLU A 34 1.86 5.63 11.09
CA GLU A 34 1.68 4.22 11.54
C GLU A 34 2.16 3.24 10.49
N LEU A 35 2.11 3.62 9.21
CA LEU A 35 2.95 3.03 8.18
C LEU A 35 4.36 3.63 8.31
N LYS A 36 5.02 3.42 9.46
CA LYS A 36 6.49 3.44 9.49
C LYS A 36 6.93 2.28 8.62
N LEU A 37 6.99 2.52 7.32
CA LEU A 37 7.52 1.61 6.33
C LEU A 37 9.02 1.56 6.54
N THR A 38 9.42 0.87 7.60
CA THR A 38 10.82 0.63 7.94
C THR A 38 11.34 -0.37 6.94
N THR A 39 12.32 0.06 6.19
CA THR A 39 13.02 -0.81 5.26
C THR A 39 13.91 -1.78 6.03
N PHE A 40 14.20 -2.94 5.45
CA PHE A 40 15.31 -3.80 5.90
C PHE A 40 16.62 -3.01 6.16
N ALA A 41 16.98 -2.08 5.29
CA ALA A 41 18.17 -1.24 5.45
C ALA A 41 18.11 -0.35 6.70
N ASP A 42 16.94 0.21 7.02
CA ASP A 42 16.76 1.07 8.21
C ASP A 42 16.95 0.28 9.50
N LYS A 43 16.57 -1.01 9.50
CA LYS A 43 16.75 -1.91 10.66
C LYS A 43 18.20 -2.30 10.89
N ILE A 44 18.99 -2.47 9.83
CA ILE A 44 20.37 -2.98 9.91
C ILE A 44 21.42 -1.88 10.07
N SER A 45 21.17 -0.71 9.50
CA SER A 45 22.06 0.45 9.57
C SER A 45 22.56 0.79 10.99
N PRO A 46 21.72 0.80 12.05
CA PRO A 46 22.23 1.09 13.40
C PRO A 46 23.19 0.01 13.93
N TYR A 47 22.89 -1.26 13.71
CA TYR A 47 23.76 -2.37 14.14
C TYR A 47 25.10 -2.34 13.41
N PHE A 48 25.08 -2.08 12.10
CA PHE A 48 26.29 -1.94 11.29
C PHE A 48 27.17 -0.79 11.81
N THR A 49 26.55 0.37 12.07
CA THR A 49 27.27 1.55 12.57
C THR A 49 27.94 1.29 13.91
N VAL A 50 27.23 0.68 14.86
CA VAL A 50 27.79 0.34 16.17
C VAL A 50 28.91 -0.68 16.06
N ALA A 51 28.78 -1.69 15.19
CA ALA A 51 29.83 -2.68 14.96
C ALA A 51 31.11 -2.05 14.39
N VAL A 52 30.98 -1.18 13.38
CA VAL A 52 32.13 -0.47 12.76
C VAL A 52 32.83 0.44 13.77
N LEU A 53 32.07 1.21 14.55
CA LEU A 53 32.64 2.05 15.60
C LEU A 53 33.36 1.21 16.67
N GLY A 54 32.79 0.07 17.05
CA GLY A 54 33.43 -0.87 17.97
C GLY A 54 34.76 -1.38 17.41
N ILE A 55 34.78 -1.89 16.18
CA ILE A 55 35.99 -2.39 15.53
C ILE A 55 37.06 -1.30 15.41
N ALA A 56 36.67 -0.09 14.97
CA ALA A 56 37.59 1.05 14.88
C ALA A 56 38.20 1.37 16.25
N PHE A 57 37.37 1.45 17.30
CA PHE A 57 37.82 1.77 18.65
C PHE A 57 38.78 0.72 19.22
N PHE A 58 38.44 -0.57 19.14
CA PHE A 58 39.31 -1.64 19.65
C PHE A 58 40.61 -1.76 18.85
N SER A 59 40.55 -1.58 17.52
CA SER A 59 41.75 -1.58 16.69
C SER A 59 42.67 -0.41 17.03
N GLY A 60 42.10 0.79 17.22
CA GLY A 60 42.86 1.97 17.65
C GLY A 60 43.51 1.79 19.02
N LEU A 61 42.79 1.24 20.00
CA LEU A 61 43.34 0.96 21.34
C LEU A 61 44.50 -0.04 21.30
N TYR A 62 44.38 -1.11 20.50
CA TYR A 62 45.43 -2.11 20.36
C TYR A 62 46.73 -1.51 19.82
N TRP A 63 46.63 -0.70 18.76
CA TRP A 63 47.79 -0.05 18.15
C TRP A 63 48.37 1.07 19.03
N LEU A 64 47.53 1.73 19.83
CA LEU A 64 47.99 2.75 20.77
C LEU A 64 48.90 2.16 21.85
N GLN A 65 48.57 0.96 22.35
CA GLN A 65 49.38 0.27 23.37
C GLN A 65 50.65 -0.37 22.81
N THR A 66 50.65 -0.78 21.53
CA THR A 66 51.76 -1.54 20.94
C THR A 66 52.76 -0.70 20.15
N ALA A 67 52.30 0.35 19.44
CA ALA A 67 53.12 1.11 18.49
C ALA A 67 53.00 2.65 18.63
N GLY A 68 52.19 3.14 19.57
CA GLY A 68 52.03 4.57 19.85
C GLY A 68 50.90 5.26 19.08
N MET A 69 50.84 6.60 19.16
CA MET A 69 49.69 7.40 18.71
C MET A 69 49.54 7.47 17.18
N GLU A 70 50.63 7.60 16.43
CA GLU A 70 50.61 7.75 14.97
C GLU A 70 50.00 6.53 14.26
N PRO A 71 50.45 5.28 14.55
CA PRO A 71 49.86 4.08 13.94
C PRO A 71 48.40 3.86 14.36
N ALA A 72 48.06 4.18 15.62
CA ALA A 72 46.71 4.04 16.15
C ALA A 72 45.69 4.91 15.42
N LEU A 73 46.00 6.18 15.18
CA LEU A 73 45.15 7.10 14.44
C LEU A 73 45.00 6.69 12.97
N SER A 74 46.10 6.22 12.35
CA SER A 74 46.07 5.72 10.97
C SER A 74 45.13 4.51 10.83
N VAL A 75 45.24 3.52 11.72
CA VAL A 75 44.37 2.33 11.69
C VAL A 75 42.91 2.70 12.00
N PHE A 76 42.67 3.54 13.01
CA PHE A 76 41.32 3.99 13.38
C PHE A 76 40.60 4.65 12.20
N THR A 77 41.26 5.62 11.54
CA THR A 77 40.68 6.35 10.40
C THR A 77 40.52 5.46 9.18
N ALA A 78 41.46 4.56 8.89
CA ALA A 78 41.35 3.60 7.79
C ALA A 78 40.12 2.70 7.92
N VAL A 79 39.82 2.20 9.12
CA VAL A 79 38.64 1.36 9.37
C VAL A 79 37.34 2.13 9.10
N LEU A 80 37.25 3.39 9.54
CA LEU A 80 36.06 4.21 9.31
C LEU A 80 35.85 4.55 7.83
N ILE A 81 36.94 4.85 7.10
CA ILE A 81 36.89 5.22 5.68
C ILE A 81 36.46 4.02 4.83
N ILE A 82 37.02 2.84 5.10
CA ILE A 82 36.75 1.65 4.27
C ILE A 82 35.37 1.06 4.54
N ALA A 83 34.80 1.30 5.72
CA ALA A 83 33.51 0.76 6.13
C ALA A 83 32.29 1.49 5.52
N CYS A 84 32.44 2.28 4.45
CA CYS A 84 31.30 2.96 3.82
C CYS A 84 30.16 1.97 3.53
N PRO A 85 28.94 2.18 4.06
CA PRO A 85 27.78 1.32 3.79
C PRO A 85 27.17 1.59 2.40
N CYS A 86 27.97 2.05 1.44
CA CYS A 86 27.57 2.48 0.11
C CYS A 86 26.69 1.43 -0.62
N ALA A 87 27.07 0.14 -0.54
CA ALA A 87 26.31 -0.97 -1.13
C ALA A 87 25.00 -1.26 -0.39
N LEU A 88 24.98 -1.14 0.94
CA LEU A 88 23.80 -1.37 1.77
C LEU A 88 22.71 -0.33 1.47
N ALA A 89 23.10 0.94 1.31
CA ALA A 89 22.19 2.04 1.00
C ALA A 89 21.52 1.89 -0.37
N LEU A 90 22.26 1.42 -1.37
CA LEU A 90 21.75 1.25 -2.75
C LEU A 90 20.97 -0.05 -2.98
N SER A 91 21.20 -1.08 -2.16
CA SER A 91 20.56 -2.38 -2.34
C SER A 91 19.04 -2.31 -2.31
N THR A 92 18.46 -1.59 -1.35
CA THR A 92 16.99 -1.48 -1.24
C THR A 92 16.33 -0.84 -2.45
N PRO A 93 16.67 0.41 -2.85
CA PRO A 93 15.97 1.07 -3.95
C PRO A 93 16.14 0.30 -5.27
N PHE A 94 17.29 -0.35 -5.46
CA PHE A 94 17.52 -1.20 -6.63
C PHE A 94 16.62 -2.44 -6.64
N THR A 95 16.57 -3.19 -5.54
CA THR A 95 15.73 -4.39 -5.44
C THR A 95 14.24 -4.06 -5.52
N LEU A 96 13.77 -3.06 -4.78
CA LEU A 96 12.35 -2.67 -4.79
C LEU A 96 11.93 -2.05 -6.13
N GLY A 97 12.81 -1.25 -6.76
CA GLY A 97 12.56 -0.70 -8.10
C GLY A 97 12.46 -1.78 -9.17
N SER A 98 13.35 -2.79 -9.12
CA SER A 98 13.27 -3.96 -10.01
C SER A 98 12.00 -4.77 -9.78
N ALA A 99 11.62 -4.99 -8.51
CA ALA A 99 10.38 -5.69 -8.16
C ALA A 99 9.13 -4.96 -8.66
N LEU A 100 9.06 -3.62 -8.54
CA LEU A 100 7.98 -2.83 -9.11
C LEU A 100 7.83 -3.03 -10.62
N ASN A 101 8.95 -3.07 -11.34
CA ASN A 101 8.94 -3.29 -12.79
C ASN A 101 8.38 -4.69 -13.12
N VAL A 102 8.86 -5.73 -12.44
CA VAL A 102 8.35 -7.09 -12.63
C VAL A 102 6.85 -7.19 -12.32
N LEU A 103 6.38 -6.60 -11.21
CA LEU A 103 4.96 -6.61 -10.85
C LEU A 103 4.10 -5.88 -11.90
N SER A 104 4.57 -4.73 -12.39
CA SER A 104 3.86 -3.95 -13.41
C SER A 104 3.73 -4.72 -14.73
N LEU A 105 4.78 -5.46 -15.14
CA LEU A 105 4.74 -6.34 -16.31
C LEU A 105 3.74 -7.50 -16.16
N ASN A 106 3.36 -7.85 -14.92
CA ASN A 106 2.36 -8.87 -14.61
C ASN A 106 0.97 -8.27 -14.30
N GLY A 107 0.73 -6.99 -14.59
CA GLY A 107 -0.56 -6.32 -14.39
C GLY A 107 -0.83 -5.91 -12.93
N LEU A 108 0.17 -5.98 -12.05
CA LEU A 108 0.06 -5.58 -10.64
C LEU A 108 0.68 -4.20 -10.44
N PHE A 109 -0.17 -3.18 -10.30
CA PHE A 109 0.26 -1.79 -10.18
C PHE A 109 0.35 -1.35 -8.72
N VAL A 110 1.56 -1.36 -8.17
CA VAL A 110 1.82 -0.94 -6.79
C VAL A 110 2.15 0.55 -6.74
N LYS A 111 1.39 1.33 -5.96
CA LYS A 111 1.57 2.79 -5.85
C LYS A 111 2.86 3.23 -5.15
N ASN A 112 3.39 2.44 -4.22
CA ASN A 112 4.58 2.77 -3.43
C ASN A 112 5.47 1.53 -3.26
N HIS A 113 6.75 1.65 -3.61
CA HIS A 113 7.76 0.60 -3.49
C HIS A 113 7.86 0.00 -2.08
N LEU A 114 7.66 0.82 -1.06
CA LEU A 114 7.70 0.39 0.34
C LEU A 114 6.54 -0.56 0.71
N LEU A 115 5.45 -0.58 -0.07
CA LEU A 115 4.33 -1.52 0.15
C LEU A 115 4.70 -2.95 -0.23
N ILE A 116 5.68 -3.15 -1.12
CA ILE A 116 6.12 -4.49 -1.53
C ILE A 116 6.64 -5.28 -0.34
N GLU A 117 7.39 -4.63 0.56
CA GLU A 117 7.93 -5.28 1.76
C GLU A 117 6.84 -5.63 2.79
N ASN A 118 5.70 -4.95 2.76
CA ASN A 118 4.53 -5.30 3.58
C ASN A 118 3.70 -6.39 2.93
N LEU A 119 3.55 -6.34 1.59
CA LEU A 119 2.87 -7.37 0.82
C LEU A 119 3.54 -8.73 1.01
N SER A 120 4.88 -8.77 1.09
CA SER A 120 5.62 -10.01 1.35
C SER A 120 5.41 -10.58 2.77
N LYS A 121 4.98 -9.74 3.73
CA LYS A 121 4.67 -10.13 5.11
C LYS A 121 3.18 -10.42 5.32
N ALA A 122 2.34 -10.12 4.34
CA ALA A 122 0.90 -10.31 4.45
C ALA A 122 0.56 -11.81 4.52
N THR A 123 -0.18 -12.21 5.54
CA THR A 123 -0.60 -13.60 5.76
C THR A 123 -2.03 -13.87 5.31
N SER A 124 -2.82 -12.81 5.11
CA SER A 124 -4.25 -12.89 4.88
C SER A 124 -4.65 -11.85 3.85
N ILE A 125 -5.51 -12.26 2.93
CA ILE A 125 -6.07 -11.41 1.90
C ILE A 125 -7.58 -11.42 2.09
N VAL A 126 -8.15 -10.23 2.28
CA VAL A 126 -9.60 -10.04 2.39
C VAL A 126 -10.06 -9.39 1.10
N PHE A 127 -10.93 -10.09 0.38
CA PHE A 127 -11.52 -9.59 -0.84
C PHE A 127 -12.87 -8.94 -0.53
N ASP A 128 -13.11 -7.75 -1.09
CA ASP A 128 -14.49 -7.28 -1.22
C ASP A 128 -15.21 -8.16 -2.23
N LYS A 129 -16.51 -8.39 -2.04
CA LYS A 129 -17.26 -9.23 -2.98
C LYS A 129 -17.61 -8.44 -4.23
N THR A 130 -18.29 -7.31 -4.04
CA THR A 130 -18.92 -6.55 -5.11
C THR A 130 -17.88 -5.72 -5.85
N GLY A 131 -17.68 -5.98 -7.15
CA GLY A 131 -16.70 -5.25 -7.97
C GLY A 131 -15.25 -5.71 -7.81
N THR A 132 -14.97 -6.74 -7.00
CA THR A 132 -13.66 -7.41 -6.94
C THR A 132 -13.78 -8.89 -7.30
N LEU A 133 -14.65 -9.66 -6.63
CA LEU A 133 -14.87 -11.08 -6.94
C LEU A 133 -16.01 -11.31 -7.95
N THR A 134 -17.01 -10.42 -7.95
CA THR A 134 -18.20 -10.58 -8.78
C THR A 134 -18.25 -9.54 -9.89
N GLU A 135 -18.51 -10.01 -11.11
CA GLU A 135 -18.90 -9.16 -12.24
C GLU A 135 -20.40 -8.88 -12.16
N SER A 136 -20.79 -7.61 -12.10
CA SER A 136 -22.21 -7.21 -11.99
C SER A 136 -23.04 -7.55 -13.23
N GLU A 137 -22.40 -7.79 -14.37
CA GLU A 137 -23.05 -8.08 -15.65
C GLU A 137 -23.38 -9.57 -15.83
N ALA A 138 -22.73 -10.46 -15.07
CA ALA A 138 -22.87 -11.92 -15.20
C ALA A 138 -23.98 -12.53 -14.31
N ALA A 139 -24.75 -11.69 -13.61
CA ALA A 139 -25.76 -12.17 -12.68
C ALA A 139 -27.06 -12.53 -13.41
N GLU A 140 -27.20 -13.82 -13.77
CA GLU A 140 -28.45 -14.34 -14.32
C GLU A 140 -29.46 -14.66 -13.22
N VAL A 141 -30.74 -14.29 -13.46
CA VAL A 141 -31.84 -14.62 -12.56
C VAL A 141 -32.73 -15.64 -13.25
N GLY A 142 -32.83 -16.83 -12.67
CA GLY A 142 -33.81 -17.83 -13.06
C GLY A 142 -35.16 -17.55 -12.41
N PHE A 143 -36.23 -17.54 -13.20
CA PHE A 143 -37.60 -17.55 -12.67
C PHE A 143 -38.02 -18.98 -12.38
N PHE A 144 -38.40 -19.26 -11.14
CA PHE A 144 -38.91 -20.57 -10.72
C PHE A 144 -40.42 -20.49 -10.50
N GLY A 145 -41.18 -20.81 -11.55
CA GLY A 145 -42.64 -20.80 -11.61
C GLY A 145 -43.13 -21.32 -12.97
N GLY A 146 -44.44 -21.39 -13.17
CA GLY A 146 -45.01 -21.66 -14.51
C GLY A 146 -44.82 -20.48 -15.46
N ASP A 147 -45.09 -20.65 -16.76
CA ASP A 147 -44.94 -19.57 -17.73
C ASP A 147 -45.79 -18.34 -17.36
N LEU A 148 -45.15 -17.18 -17.27
CA LEU A 148 -45.83 -15.90 -17.05
C LEU A 148 -46.58 -15.50 -18.32
N SER A 149 -47.85 -15.13 -18.16
CA SER A 149 -48.62 -14.51 -19.24
C SER A 149 -48.00 -13.16 -19.66
N SER A 150 -48.34 -12.70 -20.86
CA SER A 150 -47.86 -11.43 -21.41
C SER A 150 -48.13 -10.23 -20.50
N GLU A 151 -49.26 -10.23 -19.78
CA GLU A 151 -49.64 -9.15 -18.85
C GLU A 151 -48.80 -9.18 -17.57
N GLU A 152 -48.57 -10.36 -17.01
CA GLU A 152 -47.76 -10.51 -15.79
C GLU A 152 -46.30 -10.10 -16.03
N GLN A 153 -45.74 -10.41 -17.20
CA GLN A 153 -44.40 -9.95 -17.59
C GLN A 153 -44.30 -8.43 -17.64
N ILE A 154 -45.34 -7.74 -18.10
CA ILE A 154 -45.39 -6.27 -18.15
C ILE A 154 -45.46 -5.69 -16.74
N TRP A 155 -46.21 -6.32 -15.82
CA TRP A 155 -46.30 -5.87 -14.43
C TRP A 155 -44.96 -5.99 -13.71
N VAL A 156 -44.26 -7.11 -13.86
CA VAL A 156 -42.93 -7.31 -13.27
C VAL A 156 -41.93 -6.27 -13.82
N LYS A 157 -41.89 -6.07 -15.14
CA LYS A 157 -41.03 -5.04 -15.74
C LYS A 157 -41.36 -3.64 -15.24
N SER A 158 -42.63 -3.31 -15.08
CA SER A 158 -43.08 -2.00 -14.60
C SER A 158 -42.70 -1.77 -13.13
N ALA A 159 -42.78 -2.81 -12.29
CA ALA A 159 -42.36 -2.76 -10.90
C ALA A 159 -40.84 -2.57 -10.77
N CYS A 160 -40.05 -3.21 -11.62
CA CYS A 160 -38.58 -3.13 -11.58
C CYS A 160 -38.01 -1.87 -12.26
N LYS A 161 -38.77 -1.20 -13.14
CA LYS A 161 -38.29 -0.09 -13.99
C LYS A 161 -37.62 1.07 -13.24
N ASN A 162 -38.02 1.33 -11.99
CA ASN A 162 -37.47 2.41 -11.17
C ASN A 162 -36.36 1.96 -10.20
N SER A 163 -36.04 0.67 -10.18
CA SER A 163 -34.98 0.14 -9.32
C SER A 163 -33.61 0.36 -9.94
N ILE A 164 -32.67 0.79 -9.11
CA ILE A 164 -31.26 1.04 -9.48
C ILE A 164 -30.43 -0.25 -9.34
N HIS A 165 -31.04 -1.33 -8.83
CA HIS A 165 -30.36 -2.60 -8.66
C HIS A 165 -29.96 -3.19 -10.02
N PRO A 166 -28.73 -3.73 -10.20
CA PRO A 166 -28.25 -4.25 -11.48
C PRO A 166 -29.20 -5.27 -12.14
N LEU A 167 -29.81 -6.15 -11.34
CA LEU A 167 -30.79 -7.17 -11.79
C LEU A 167 -32.16 -6.63 -12.22
N SER A 168 -32.44 -5.34 -11.98
CA SER A 168 -33.73 -4.72 -12.33
C SER A 168 -33.74 -4.08 -13.72
N ARG A 169 -32.57 -3.96 -14.35
CA ARG A 169 -32.42 -3.50 -15.74
C ARG A 169 -32.62 -4.65 -16.70
#